data_AF-A0A8T7DZI1-F1
#
_entry.id   AF-A0A8T7DZI1-F1
#
_cell.length_a   1.000
_cell.length_b   1.000
_cell.length_c   1.000
_cell.angle_alpha   90.00
_cell.angle_beta   90.00
_cell.angle_gamma   90.00
#
_symmetry.space_group_name_H-M   'P 1'
#
loop_
_entity.id
_entity.type
_entity.pdbx_description
1 polymer ?
#
loop_
_entity_poly.entity_id
_entity_poly.type
_entity_poly.pdbx_seq_one_letter_code
_entity_poly.pdbx_strand_id
1 'polypeptide(L)' 'MEYLDEYRDAGLARAAADRIRARLSRPRTIMEICGGQTHAILRYGLESLIGPDLTLIHGPGCPVCVTPLELIDR' A
#
# COMPACT_ATOMS: atom_id res chain seq x y z
N MET A 1 6.01 -21.52 1.86
CA MET A 1 6.50 -20.18 2.25
C MET A 1 6.04 -19.98 3.68
N GLU A 2 6.97 -20.08 4.63
CA GLU A 2 6.74 -20.42 6.05
C GLU A 2 5.84 -19.43 6.83
N TYR A 3 5.60 -18.22 6.31
CA TYR A 3 4.87 -17.15 7.01
C TYR A 3 3.67 -16.58 6.25
N LEU A 4 3.30 -17.12 5.08
CA LEU A 4 2.19 -16.56 4.30
C LEU A 4 0.85 -16.69 5.00
N ASP A 5 0.59 -17.87 5.58
CA ASP A 5 -0.72 -18.18 6.16
C ASP A 5 -0.94 -17.42 7.47
N GLU A 6 0.13 -17.07 8.19
CA GLU A 6 0.06 -16.27 9.42
C GLU A 6 -0.38 -14.83 9.16
N TYR A 7 0.15 -14.20 8.10
CA TYR A 7 -0.13 -12.79 7.81
C TYR A 7 -1.28 -12.58 6.81
N ARG A 8 -1.66 -13.59 6.04
CA ARG A 8 -2.81 -13.54 5.10
C ARG A 8 -4.12 -13.89 5.79
N ASP A 9 -4.43 -13.17 6.85
CA ASP A 9 -5.68 -13.32 7.59
C ASP A 9 -6.55 -12.04 7.50
N ALA A 10 -7.82 -12.24 7.14
CA ALA A 10 -8.75 -11.13 6.97
C ALA A 10 -9.16 -10.50 8.31
N GLY A 11 -9.15 -11.26 9.40
CA GLY A 11 -9.40 -10.77 10.76
C GLY A 11 -8.30 -9.82 11.22
N LEU A 12 -7.03 -10.21 11.04
CA LEU A 12 -5.87 -9.36 11.33
C LEU A 12 -5.89 -8.08 10.51
N ALA A 13 -6.23 -8.15 9.22
CA ALA A 13 -6.34 -6.98 8.36
C ALA A 13 -7.42 -5.99 8.84
N ARG A 14 -8.61 -6.49 9.21
CA ARG A 14 -9.69 -5.64 9.77
C ARG A 14 -9.28 -5.01 11.09
N ALA A 15 -8.71 -5.79 12.00
CA ALA A 15 -8.24 -5.29 13.29
C ALA A 15 -7.14 -4.22 13.14
N ALA A 16 -6.24 -4.38 12.15
CA ALA A 16 -5.24 -3.37 11.83
C ALA A 16 -5.87 -2.08 11.30
N ALA A 17 -6.84 -2.18 10.39
CA ALA A 17 -7.56 -1.02 9.88
C ALA A 17 -8.31 -0.26 10.98
N ASP A 18 -8.96 -0.97 11.91
CA ASP A 18 -9.62 -0.39 13.08
C ASP A 18 -8.63 0.39 13.96
N ARG A 19 -7.46 -0.19 14.23
CA ARG A 19 -6.39 0.46 15.01
C ARG A 19 -5.84 1.69 14.31
N ILE A 20 -5.71 1.66 12.98
CA ILE A 20 -5.29 2.82 12.19
C ILE A 20 -6.34 3.92 12.33
N ARG A 21 -7.63 3.62 12.08
CA ARG A 21 -8.73 4.58 12.23
C ARG A 21 -8.75 5.23 13.62
N ALA A 22 -8.66 4.44 14.68
CA ALA A 22 -8.64 4.95 16.05
C ALA A 22 -7.42 5.83 16.38
N ARG A 23 -6.32 5.68 15.64
CA ARG A 23 -5.08 6.47 15.84
C ARG A 23 -5.07 7.77 15.04
N LEU A 24 -5.85 7.86 13.97
CA LEU A 24 -5.92 9.04 13.12
C LEU A 24 -6.64 10.17 13.88
N SER A 25 -5.88 11.19 14.29
CA SER A 25 -6.42 12.38 14.94
C SER A 25 -6.81 13.51 13.96
N ARG A 26 -6.44 13.34 12.69
CA ARG A 26 -6.71 14.24 11.55
C ARG A 26 -6.34 13.53 10.26
N PRO A 27 -6.86 13.95 9.10
CA PRO A 27 -6.48 13.40 7.82
C PRO A 27 -4.96 13.35 7.63
N ARG A 28 -4.46 12.23 7.10
CA ARG A 28 -3.04 11.97 6.83
C ARG A 28 -2.84 11.52 5.40
N THR A 29 -1.65 11.79 4.90
CA THR A 29 -1.20 11.31 3.59
C THR A 29 0.09 10.52 3.81
N ILE A 30 0.16 9.31 3.27
CA ILE A 30 1.34 8.44 3.30
C ILE A 30 1.66 8.03 1.88
N MET A 31 2.93 8.12 1.48
CA MET A 31 3.39 7.63 0.19
C MET A 31 4.13 6.31 0.36
N GLU A 32 3.80 5.33 -0.48
CA GLU A 32 4.60 4.12 -0.69
C GLU A 32 5.38 4.22 -2.01
N ILE A 33 6.46 3.45 -2.12
CA ILE A 33 7.36 3.45 -3.30
C ILE A 33 7.73 2.03 -3.71
N CYS A 34 6.77 1.11 -3.66
CA CYS A 34 6.96 -0.27 -4.07
C CYS A 34 5.75 -0.75 -4.88
N GLY A 35 5.95 -1.10 -6.14
CA GLY A 35 4.86 -1.62 -6.99
C GLY A 35 4.15 -2.85 -6.41
N GLY A 36 4.84 -3.67 -5.60
CA GLY A 36 4.23 -4.79 -4.88
C GLY A 36 3.25 -4.34 -3.79
N GLN A 37 3.56 -3.24 -3.09
CA GLN A 37 2.66 -2.63 -2.12
C GLN A 37 1.46 -1.98 -2.82
N THR A 38 1.69 -1.21 -3.89
CA THR A 38 0.63 -0.67 -4.76
C THR A 38 -0.33 -1.78 -5.18
N HIS A 39 0.22 -2.89 -5.69
CA HIS A 39 -0.56 -4.04 -6.14
C HIS A 39 -1.41 -4.62 -5.00
N ALA A 40 -0.83 -4.84 -3.81
CA ALA A 40 -1.54 -5.37 -2.66
C ALA A 40 -2.66 -4.43 -2.17
N ILE A 41 -2.36 -3.14 -2.04
CA ILE A 41 -3.33 -2.12 -1.60
C ILE A 41 -4.56 -2.11 -2.51
N LEU A 42 -4.34 -2.05 -3.82
CA LEU A 42 -5.42 -2.01 -4.81
C LEU A 42 -6.16 -3.34 -4.91
N ARG A 43 -5.43 -4.47 -4.99
CA ARG A 43 -6.02 -5.82 -5.10
C ARG A 43 -6.95 -6.14 -3.94
N TYR A 44 -6.60 -5.72 -2.73
CA TYR A 44 -7.38 -6.02 -1.52
C TYR A 44 -8.26 -4.85 -1.05
N GLY A 45 -8.29 -3.73 -1.78
CA GLY A 45 -9.11 -2.57 -1.43
C GLY A 45 -8.78 -1.96 -0.07
N LEU A 46 -7.50 -1.93 0.31
CA LEU A 46 -7.09 -1.52 1.66
C LEU A 46 -7.42 -0.05 1.96
N GLU A 47 -7.41 0.83 0.97
CA GLU A 47 -7.82 2.23 1.13
C GLU A 47 -9.29 2.33 1.56
N SER A 48 -10.17 1.56 0.91
CA SER A 48 -11.59 1.51 1.28
C SER A 48 -11.78 0.89 2.66
N LEU A 49 -10.96 -0.09 3.03
CA LEU A 49 -11.01 -0.72 4.35
C LEU A 49 -10.61 0.26 5.47
N ILE A 50 -9.56 1.07 5.26
CA ILE A 50 -9.06 2.03 6.24
C ILE A 50 -9.98 3.25 6.32
N GLY A 51 -10.45 3.76 5.19
CA GLY A 51 -11.37 4.91 5.13
C GLY A 51 -10.70 6.25 4.78
N PRO A 52 -11.49 7.33 4.69
CA PRO A 52 -11.10 8.56 3.99
C PRO A 52 -10.07 9.43 4.73
N ASP A 53 -9.86 9.21 6.03
CA ASP A 53 -8.90 9.99 6.84
C ASP A 53 -7.43 9.60 6.59
N LEU A 54 -7.19 8.59 5.75
CA LEU A 54 -5.85 8.24 5.27
C LEU A 54 -5.84 8.17 3.75
N THR A 55 -5.13 9.10 3.11
CA THR A 55 -4.80 9.03 1.69
C THR A 55 -3.49 8.27 1.51
N LEU A 56 -3.50 7.24 0.65
CA LEU A 56 -2.26 6.59 0.22
C LEU A 56 -1.86 7.15 -1.15
N ILE A 57 -0.62 7.59 -1.27
CA ILE A 57 -0.02 8.00 -2.54
C ILE A 57 0.84 6.86 -3.05
N HIS A 58 0.60 6.48 -4.30
CA HIS A 58 1.41 5.50 -5.02
C HIS A 58 2.57 6.22 -5.72
N GLY A 59 3.74 6.17 -5.10
CA GLY A 59 4.96 6.82 -5.60
C GLY A 59 5.63 6.05 -6.74
N PRO A 60 6.80 6.52 -7.19
CA PRO A 60 7.54 5.94 -8.32
C PRO A 60 8.28 4.65 -7.93
N GLY A 61 7.54 3.61 -7.54
CA GLY A 61 8.07 2.34 -7.00
C GLY A 61 8.38 1.25 -8.02
N CYS A 62 8.37 1.58 -9.31
CA CYS A 62 8.60 0.65 -10.41
C CYS A 62 9.93 0.99 -11.09
N PRO A 63 10.99 0.18 -10.93
CA PRO A 63 12.32 0.51 -11.45
C PRO A 63 12.32 0.63 -12.99
N VAL A 64 11.53 -0.19 -13.68
CA VAL A 64 11.38 -0.12 -15.14
C VAL A 64 10.70 1.16 -15.57
N CYS A 65 9.66 1.59 -14.84
CA CYS A 65 8.85 2.76 -15.18
C CYS A 65 9.61 4.09 -15.02
N VAL A 66 10.66 4.10 -14.18
CA VAL A 66 11.52 5.26 -13.94
C VAL A 66 12.85 5.19 -14.68
N THR A 67 13.03 4.17 -15.53
CA THR A 67 14.26 4.03 -16.32
C THR A 67 14.34 5.19 -17.32
N PRO A 68 15.44 5.96 -17.35
CA PRO A 68 15.62 7.04 -18.32
C PRO A 68 15.56 6.52 -19.76
N LEU A 69 14.96 7.31 -20.67
CA LEU A 69 14.81 6.92 -22.08
C LEU A 69 16.15 6.61 -22.74
N GLU A 70 17.18 7.40 -22.38
CA GLU A 70 18.53 7.27 -22.92
C GLU A 70 19.18 5.92 -22.57
N LEU A 71 18.68 5.21 -21.55
CA LEU A 71 19.15 3.86 -21.20
C LEU A 71 18.41 2.77 -21.99
N ILE A 72 17.17 3.02 -22.42
CA ILE A 72 16.34 2.08 -23.18
C ILE A 72 16.75 2.07 -24.65
N ASP A 73 17.09 3.23 -25.21
CA ASP A 73 17.47 3.40 -26.61
C ASP A 73 18.92 2.97 -26.94
N ARG A 74 19.66 2.43 -25.96
CA ARG A 74 21.01 1.86 -26.13
C ARG A 74 20.98 0.37 -26.39
#